data_AF-A0A2D6NVE4-F1
#
_entry.id   AF-A0A2D6NVE4-F1
#
_cell.length_a   1.000
_cell.length_b   1.000
_cell.length_c   1.000
_cell.angle_alpha   90.00
_cell.angle_beta   90.00
_cell.angle_gamma   90.00
#
_symmetry.space_group_name_H-M   'P 1'
#
loop_
_entity.id
_entity.type
_entity.pdbx_description
1 polymer ?
#
loop_
_entity_poly.entity_id
_entity_poly.type
_entity_poly.pdbx_seq_one_letter_code
_entity_poly.pdbx_strand_id
1 'polypeptide(L)' 'MIKIPVSSKEKEELVRKAGFEPVYISEPTPEDKAELERLKELFLGVPAQKALNAILTALVITGK' A
#
# COMPACT_ATOMS: atom_id res chain seq x y z
N MET A 1 12.21 16.56 -2.47
CA MET A 1 11.63 16.08 -3.74
C MET A 1 10.56 15.05 -3.38
N ILE A 2 9.28 15.31 -3.68
CA ILE A 2 8.17 14.43 -3.28
C ILE A 2 7.91 13.44 -4.41
N LYS A 3 7.88 12.14 -4.08
CA LYS A 3 7.62 11.03 -5.00
C LYS A 3 6.15 10.63 -4.92
N ILE A 4 5.44 10.64 -6.05
CA ILE A 4 4.00 10.35 -6.09
C ILE A 4 3.79 9.01 -6.82
N PRO A 5 3.13 8.03 -6.18
CA PRO A 5 2.83 6.77 -6.83
C PRO A 5 1.79 6.97 -7.94
N VAL A 6 2.05 6.44 -9.13
CA VAL A 6 1.15 6.46 -10.28
C VAL A 6 0.94 5.04 -10.80
N SER A 7 -0.30 4.75 -11.22
CA SER A 7 -0.72 3.44 -11.73
C SER A 7 -0.98 3.45 -13.25
N SER A 8 -0.76 4.57 -13.93
CA SER A 8 -1.00 4.71 -15.38
C SER A 8 -0.16 5.84 -15.99
N LYS A 9 0.10 5.76 -17.30
CA LYS A 9 0.84 6.78 -18.07
C LYS A 9 0.16 8.15 -18.06
N GLU A 10 -1.16 8.18 -18.07
CA GLU A 10 -1.93 9.43 -18.02
C GLU A 10 -1.71 10.19 -16.70
N LYS A 11 -1.67 9.46 -15.58
CA LYS A 11 -1.37 10.04 -14.25
C LYS A 11 0.10 10.45 -14.13
N GLU A 12 1.02 9.74 -14.78
CA GLU A 12 2.43 10.12 -14.83
C GLU A 12 2.63 11.53 -15.40
N GLU A 13 1.97 11.84 -16.53
CA GLU A 13 2.13 13.12 -17.20
C GLU A 13 1.61 14.29 -16.34
N LEU A 14 0.49 14.09 -15.64
CA LEU A 14 -0.05 15.07 -14.69
C LEU A 14 0.91 15.32 -13.51
N VAL A 15 1.48 14.26 -12.96
CA VAL A 15 2.43 14.34 -11.83
C VAL A 15 3.71 15.08 -12.25
N ARG A 16 4.25 14.80 -13.44
CA ARG A 16 5.40 15.53 -13.99
C ARG A 16 5.09 17.00 -14.24
N LYS A 17 3.91 17.32 -14.81
CA LYS A 17 3.46 18.73 -15.03
C LYS A 17 3.32 19.51 -13.73
N ALA A 18 2.93 18.83 -12.64
CA ALA A 18 2.84 19.42 -11.31
C ALA A 18 4.19 19.57 -10.59
N GLY A 19 5.31 19.22 -11.23
CA GLY A 19 6.66 19.36 -10.67
C GLY A 19 7.05 18.24 -9.70
N PHE A 20 6.33 17.12 -9.71
CA PHE A 20 6.60 15.96 -8.88
C PHE A 20 7.27 14.84 -9.66
N GLU A 21 7.94 13.94 -8.94
CA GLU A 21 8.56 12.75 -9.51
C GLU A 21 7.57 11.57 -9.42
N PRO A 22 7.13 11.01 -10.56
CA PRO A 22 6.24 9.85 -10.56
C PRO A 22 7.01 8.57 -10.22
N VAL A 23 6.41 7.71 -9.40
CA VAL A 23 6.90 6.35 -9.14
C VAL A 23 5.83 5.37 -9.63
N TYR A 24 6.18 4.54 -10.60
CA TYR A 24 5.26 3.50 -11.06
C TYR A 24 5.11 2.43 -10.00
N ILE A 25 3.89 2.24 -9.54
CA ILE A 25 3.51 1.08 -8.74
C ILE A 25 2.88 0.05 -9.68
N SER A 26 3.41 -1.17 -9.62
CA SER A 26 2.86 -2.32 -10.32
C SER A 26 1.41 -2.54 -9.90
N GLU A 27 0.58 -2.99 -10.83
CA GLU A 27 -0.74 -3.49 -10.44
C GLU A 27 -0.58 -4.69 -9.49
N PRO A 28 -1.44 -4.79 -8.46
CA PRO A 28 -1.39 -5.92 -7.54
C PRO A 28 -1.64 -7.21 -8.32
N THR A 29 -0.72 -8.15 -8.18
CA THR A 29 -0.77 -9.48 -8.78
C THR A 29 -1.96 -10.27 -8.20
N PRO A 30 -2.38 -11.38 -8.84
CA PRO A 30 -3.37 -12.28 -8.24
C PRO A 30 -2.97 -12.77 -6.83
N GLU A 31 -1.68 -12.94 -6.57
CA GLU A 31 -1.12 -13.31 -5.26
C GLU A 31 -1.30 -12.18 -4.24
N ASP A 32 -0.99 -10.94 -4.63
CA ASP A 32 -1.22 -9.75 -3.78
C ASP A 32 -2.70 -9.59 -3.42
N LYS A 33 -3.59 -9.89 -4.37
CA LYS A 33 -5.04 -9.87 -4.15
C LYS A 33 -5.49 -10.98 -3.20
N ALA A 34 -4.97 -12.19 -3.37
CA ALA A 34 -5.29 -13.31 -2.49
C ALA A 34 -4.82 -13.07 -1.06
N GLU A 35 -3.61 -12.53 -0.88
CA GLU A 35 -3.09 -12.17 0.44
C GLU A 35 -3.87 -11.00 1.06
N LEU A 36 -4.31 -10.02 0.26
CA LEU A 36 -5.21 -8.96 0.74
C LEU A 36 -6.56 -9.50 1.23
N GLU A 37 -7.17 -10.44 0.52
CA GLU A 37 -8.42 -11.08 0.97
C GLU A 37 -8.19 -11.90 2.25
N ARG A 38 -7.09 -12.67 2.31
CA ARG A 38 -6.71 -13.39 3.53
C ARG A 38 -6.49 -12.46 4.73
N LEU A 39 -5.82 -11.33 4.52
CA LEU A 39 -5.63 -10.33 5.57
C LEU A 39 -6.97 -9.70 5.99
N LYS A 40 -7.86 -9.39 5.04
CA LYS A 40 -9.21 -8.92 5.35
C LYS A 40 -9.96 -9.93 6.22
N GLU A 41 -9.89 -11.22 5.92
CA GLU A 41 -10.49 -12.28 6.74
C GLU A 41 -9.89 -12.37 8.14
N LEU A 42 -8.56 -12.27 8.26
CA LEU A 42 -7.88 -12.28 9.56
C LEU A 42 -8.22 -11.07 10.44
N PHE A 43 -8.58 -9.94 9.82
CA PHE A 43 -8.93 -8.70 10.52
C PHE A 43 -10.42 -8.36 10.43
N LEU A 44 -11.25 -9.24 9.87
CA LEU A 44 -12.70 -9.07 9.77
C LEU A 44 -13.30 -9.09 11.18
N GLY A 45 -13.91 -7.97 11.58
CA GLY A 45 -14.43 -7.77 12.93
C GLY A 45 -13.44 -7.15 13.94
N VAL A 46 -12.20 -6.88 13.51
CA VAL A 46 -11.24 -6.09 14.31
C VAL A 46 -11.41 -4.61 13.95
N PRO A 47 -11.69 -3.72 14.92
CA PRO A 47 -11.68 -2.28 14.68
C PRO A 47 -10.37 -1.86 14.01
N ALA A 48 -10.43 -1.02 12.97
CA ALA A 48 -9.26 -0.64 12.16
C ALA A 48 -8.06 -0.19 13.00
N GLN A 49 -8.31 0.48 14.14
CA GLN A 49 -7.29 0.88 15.12
C GLN A 49 -6.54 -0.32 15.74
N LYS A 50 -7.25 -1.41 16.07
CA LYS A 50 -6.66 -2.63 16.63
C LYS A 50 -5.90 -3.42 15.57
N ALA A 51 -6.41 -3.48 14.34
CA ALA A 51 -5.72 -4.10 13.21
C ALA A 51 -4.40 -3.35 12.91
N LEU A 52 -4.46 -2.01 12.87
CA LEU A 52 -3.28 -1.16 12.72
C LEU A 52 -2.25 -1.39 13.85
N ASN A 53 -2.69 -1.44 15.11
CA ASN A 53 -1.80 -1.72 16.23
C ASN A 53 -1.17 -3.12 16.17
N ALA A 54 -1.92 -4.14 15.74
CA ALA A 54 -1.40 -5.49 15.57
C ALA A 54 -0.33 -5.54 14.47
N ILE A 55 -0.56 -4.86 13.33
CA ILE A 55 0.40 -4.74 12.23
C ILE A 55 1.67 -4.01 12.69
N LEU A 56 1.52 -2.86 13.36
CA LEU A 56 2.66 -2.10 13.90
C LEU A 56 3.47 -2.92 14.91
N THR A 57 2.80 -3.69 15.77
CA THR A 57 3.46 -4.56 16.75
C THR A 57 4.24 -5.69 16.07
N ALA A 58 3.64 -6.36 15.08
CA ALA A 58 4.29 -7.43 14.33
C ALA A 58 5.54 -6.92 13.58
N LEU A 59 5.47 -5.74 12.95
CA LEU A 59 6.59 -5.10 12.26
C LEU A 59 7.72 -4.67 13.20
N VAL A 60 7.41 -4.28 14.44
CA VAL A 60 8.41 -3.89 15.44
C VAL A 60 9.13 -5.11 16.04
N ILE A 61 8.44 -6.25 16.17
CA ILE A 61 9.01 -7.47 16.72
C ILE A 61 9.95 -8.15 15.72
N THR A 62 9.67 -8.07 14.41
CA THR A 62 10.54 -8.65 13.36
C THR A 62 11.76 -7.78 13.00
N GLY A 63 11.83 -6.55 13.50
CA GLY A 63 12.96 -5.63 13.32
C GLY A 63 14.09 -5.75 14.35
N LYS A 64 14.12 -6.84 15.14
CA LYS A 64 15.22 -7.18 16.06
C LYS A 64 16.01 -8.39 15.57
#